data_AF-A0AA38G7D1-F1
#
_entry.id   AF-A0AA38G7D1-F1
#
_cell.length_a   1.000
_cell.length_b   1.000
_cell.length_c   1.000
_cell.angle_alpha   90.00
_cell.angle_beta   90.00
_cell.angle_gamma   90.00
#
_symmetry.space_group_name_H-M   'P 1'
#
loop_
_entity.id
_entity.type
_entity.pdbx_description
1 polymer ?
#
loop_
_entity_poly.entity_id
_entity_poly.type
_entity_poly.pdbx_seq_one_letter_code
_entity_poly.pdbx_strand_id
1 'polypeptide(L)' 'YWVSQGNKWCDQCKIFISNNPISIRTHELGQRHKDNVTKRLATMRKENIAKEKEKQQAIKDLQQIEA' A
#
# COMPACT_ATOMS: atom_id res chain seq x y z
N TYR A 1 4.54 -22.51 28.62
CA TYR A 1 5.10 -21.91 27.39
C TYR A 1 4.64 -20.46 27.35
N TRP A 2 5.52 -19.51 27.73
CA TRP A 2 5.20 -18.08 27.68
C TRP A 2 5.57 -17.55 26.30
N VAL A 3 4.59 -17.02 25.57
CA VAL A 3 4.82 -16.27 24.35
C VAL A 3 4.78 -14.79 24.70
N SER A 4 5.90 -14.08 24.53
CA SER A 4 5.91 -12.63 24.61
C SER A 4 4.83 -12.09 23.67
N GLN A 5 3.96 -11.22 24.17
CA GLN A 5 3.08 -10.43 23.30
C GLN A 5 4.00 -9.56 22.45
N GLY A 6 4.31 -10.03 21.23
CA GLY A 6 5.21 -9.32 20.33
C GLY A 6 4.65 -7.98 19.88
N ASN A 7 5.38 -7.30 18.99
CA ASN A 7 4.84 -6.13 18.31
C ASN A 7 4.39 -6.51 16.89
N LYS A 8 3.24 -6.02 16.47
CA LYS A 8 2.74 -6.08 15.10
C LYS A 8 3.28 -4.89 14.30
N TRP A 9 3.84 -5.17 13.12
CA TRP A 9 4.22 -4.14 12.16
C TRP A 9 3.02 -3.70 11.33
N CYS A 10 2.86 -2.39 11.10
CA CYS A 10 1.89 -1.84 10.15
C CYS A 10 2.60 -1.28 8.92
N ASP A 11 2.25 -1.79 7.72
CA ASP A 11 2.86 -1.38 6.45
C ASP A 11 2.45 0.04 6.01
N GLN A 12 1.19 0.44 6.23
CA GLN A 12 0.71 1.78 5.86
C GLN A 12 1.24 2.89 6.77
N CYS A 13 1.45 2.61 8.05
CA CYS A 13 1.97 3.60 9.01
C CYS A 13 3.47 3.48 9.27
N LYS A 14 4.11 2.38 8.85
CA LYS A 14 5.52 2.06 9.07
C LYS A 14 5.94 2.18 10.54
N ILE A 15 5.12 1.63 11.43
CA ILE A 15 5.37 1.61 12.88
C ILE A 15 5.08 0.24 13.48
N PHE A 16 5.71 -0.03 14.61
CA PHE A 16 5.39 -1.16 15.47
C PHE A 16 4.28 -0.79 16.45
N ILE A 17 3.32 -1.69 16.61
CA ILE A 17 2.15 -1.57 17.50
C ILE A 17 2.15 -2.80 18.40
N SER A 18 1.67 -2.69 19.63
CA SER A 18 1.50 -3.84 20.52
C SER A 18 0.57 -4.90 19.89
N ASN A 19 0.94 -6.17 19.96
CA ASN A 19 0.16 -7.29 19.41
C ASN A 19 -1.04 -7.67 20.29
N ASN A 20 -1.86 -6.68 20.65
CA ASN A 20 -3.10 -6.89 21.38
C ASN A 20 -4.28 -6.43 20.51
N PRO A 21 -5.42 -7.15 20.52
CA PRO A 21 -6.53 -6.92 19.60
C PRO A 21 -7.10 -5.50 19.72
N ILE A 22 -7.11 -4.93 20.93
CA ILE A 22 -7.56 -3.56 21.18
C ILE A 22 -6.62 -2.56 20.49
N SER A 23 -5.31 -2.67 20.69
CA SER A 23 -4.33 -1.75 20.11
C SER A 23 -4.29 -1.82 18.58
N ILE A 24 -4.46 -3.01 18.02
CA ILE A 24 -4.57 -3.20 16.56
C ILE A 24 -5.84 -2.50 16.05
N ARG A 25 -6.99 -2.75 16.68
CA ARG A 25 -8.26 -2.16 16.27
C ARG A 25 -8.27 -0.64 16.40
N THR A 26 -7.75 -0.08 17.49
CA THR A 26 -7.67 1.38 17.68
C THR A 26 -6.71 2.02 16.68
N HIS A 27 -5.62 1.33 16.34
CA HIS A 27 -4.70 1.78 15.29
C HIS A 27 -5.39 1.80 13.91
N GLU A 28 -6.05 0.71 13.50
CA GLU A 28 -6.72 0.60 12.19
C GLU A 28 -7.88 1.60 12.04
N LEU A 29 -8.58 1.89 13.14
CA LEU A 29 -9.66 2.88 13.16
C LEU A 29 -9.17 4.34 13.29
N GLY A 30 -7.89 4.54 13.62
CA GLY A 30 -7.28 5.85 13.80
C GLY A 30 -7.22 6.67 12.52
N GLN A 31 -7.40 7.99 12.66
CA GLN A 31 -7.35 8.95 11.54
C GLN A 31 -6.06 8.83 10.72
N ARG A 32 -4.91 8.68 11.39
CA ARG A 32 -3.60 8.52 10.74
C ARG A 32 -3.52 7.31 9.82
N HIS A 33 -4.07 6.16 10.26
CA HIS A 33 -4.07 4.95 9.45
C HIS A 33 -4.97 5.13 8.22
N LYS A 34 -6.19 5.65 8.43
CA LYS A 34 -7.15 5.90 7.35
C LYS A 34 -6.64 6.89 6.31
N ASP A 35 -5.99 7.97 6.74
CA ASP A 35 -5.38 8.96 5.84
C ASP A 35 -4.25 8.34 5.01
N ASN A 36 -3.35 7.59 5.65
CA ASN A 36 -2.27 6.89 4.95
C ASN A 36 -2.79 5.86 3.93
N VAL A 37 -3.82 5.09 4.29
CA VAL A 37 -4.48 4.14 3.38
C VAL A 37 -5.09 4.89 2.20
N THR A 38 -5.82 5.97 2.46
CA THR A 38 -6.50 6.76 1.42
C THR A 38 -5.49 7.38 0.45
N LYS A 39 -4.41 7.96 0.98
CA LYS A 39 -3.30 8.50 0.19
C LYS A 39 -2.66 7.42 -0.68
N ARG A 40 -2.37 6.24 -0.12
CA ARG A 40 -1.78 5.12 -0.87
C ARG A 40 -2.71 4.60 -1.96
N LEU A 41 -4.02 4.51 -1.69
CA LEU A 41 -4.99 4.13 -2.71
C LEU A 41 -5.05 5.18 -3.83
N ALA A 42 -4.99 6.47 -3.49
CA ALA A 42 -4.97 7.54 -4.48
C ALA A 42 -3.70 7.54 -5.33
N THR A 43 -2.52 7.31 -4.74
CA THR A 43 -1.26 7.17 -5.50
C THR A 43 -1.30 5.96 -6.40
N MET A 44 -1.72 4.79 -5.88
CA MET A 44 -1.83 3.57 -6.69
C MET A 44 -2.76 3.74 -7.88
N ARG A 45 -3.90 4.42 -7.73
CA ARG A 45 -4.80 4.68 -8.88
C ARG A 45 -4.12 5.53 -9.95
N LYS A 46 -3.43 6.61 -9.56
CA LYS A 46 -2.70 7.47 -10.48
C LYS A 46 -1.57 6.72 -11.18
N GLU A 47 -0.81 5.93 -10.43
CA GLU A 47 0.26 5.09 -10.96
C GLU A 47 -0.25 4.04 -11.93
N ASN A 48 -1.40 3.41 -11.67
CA ASN A 48 -1.99 2.44 -12.59
C ASN A 48 -2.37 3.11 -13.92
N ILE A 49 -3.02 4.29 -13.88
CA ILE A 49 -3.38 5.03 -15.09
C ILE A 49 -2.14 5.44 -15.89
N ALA A 50 -1.09 5.91 -15.20
CA ALA A 50 0.19 6.24 -15.84
C ALA A 50 0.81 5.00 -16.50
N LYS A 51 0.90 3.90 -15.75
CA LYS A 51 1.44 2.63 -16.24
C LYS A 51 0.63 2.06 -17.40
N GLU A 52 -0.69 2.22 -17.42
CA GLU A 52 -1.50 1.78 -18.56
C GLU A 52 -1.19 2.59 -19.83
N LYS A 53 -1.02 3.92 -19.71
CA LYS A 53 -0.60 4.76 -20.84
C LYS A 53 0.82 4.42 -21.31
N GLU A 54 1.76 4.24 -20.38
CA GLU A 54 3.12 3.83 -20.68
C GLU A 54 3.17 2.46 -21.36
N LYS A 55 2.38 1.49 -20.87
CA LYS A 55 2.26 0.16 -21.51
C LYS A 55 1.69 0.27 -22.92
N GLN A 56 0.65 1.06 -23.13
CA GLN A 56 0.08 1.25 -24.47
C GLN A 56 1.08 1.91 -25.42
N GLN A 57 1.85 2.88 -24.94
CA GLN A 57 2.89 3.52 -25.74
C GLN A 57 4.04 2.54 -26.03
N ALA A 58 4.49 1.77 -25.05
CA ALA A 58 5.52 0.75 -25.22
C ALA A 58 5.10 -0.34 -26.21
N ILE A 59 3.84 -0.80 -26.16
CA ILE A 59 3.30 -1.76 -27.15
C ILE A 59 3.35 -1.17 -28.55
N LYS A 60 2.91 0.09 -28.73
CA LYS A 60 2.96 0.77 -30.04
C LYS A 60 4.38 0.92 -30.56
N ASP A 61 5.32 1.25 -29.68
CA ASP A 61 6.74 1.42 -30.03
C ASP A 61 7.37 0.09 -30.45
N LEU A 62 7.10 -0.99 -29.70
CA LEU A 62 7.52 -2.35 -30.05
C LEU A 62 6.97 -2.79 -31.42
N GLN A 63 5.69 -2.55 -31.68
CA GLN A 63 5.08 -2.88 -32.99
C GLN A 63 5.70 -2.11 -34.15
N GLN A 64 6.25 -0.91 -33.92
CA GLN A 64 6.91 -0.12 -34.95
C GLN A 64 8.34 -0.58 -35.22
N ILE A 65 9.00 -1.25 -34.26
CA ILE A 65 10.36 -1.79 -34.41
C ILE A 65 10.34 -3.16 -35.10
N GLU A 66 9.26 -3.92 -34.97
CA GLU A 66 9.10 -5.24 -35.61
C GLU A 66 8.64 -5.20 -37.08
N ALA A 67 8.34 -4.01 -37.64
CA ALA A 67 7.93 -3.80 -39.03
C ALA A 67 9.08 -3.26 -39.90
#